data_AF-A0A0B7NWK4-F1
#
_entry.id   AF-A0A0B7NWK4-F1
#
_cell.length_a   1.000
_cell.length_b   1.000
_cell.length_c   1.000
_cell.angle_alpha   90.00
_cell.angle_beta   90.00
_cell.angle_gamma   90.00
#
_symmetry.space_group_name_H-M   'P 1'
#
loop_
_entity.id
_entity.type
_entity.pdbx_description
1 polymer ?
#
loop_
_entity_poly.entity_id
_entity_poly.type
_entity_poly.pdbx_seq_one_letter_code
_entity_poly.pdbx_strand_id
1 'polypeptide(L)'
;MLNLTKLPTMTEKAQLLQAQFLLRSLNLPLDTLLSRLLPHVRLSSSNSNWYRLSKSSLWRQCQATADSITRRSIRQMSLKLRNETLARHRAAPSHTLLTHCRPTVCIDPILWLPMTQCERSRCLRWRLGWLPSDYSTVCPLHPNRSLTKSHAIQCLRMHHRLMMLETIDDPLSFLLNLLPTRRPKPTSKGTPWTIRWPATCTILFELDFLQH
;
A
#
# COMPACT_ATOMS: atom_id res chain seq x y z
N MET A 1 1.12 6.14 5.08
CA MET A 1 2.10 5.15 5.59
C MET A 1 1.65 3.69 5.52
N LEU A 2 0.42 3.34 5.90
CA LEU A 2 -0.03 1.93 6.00
C LEU A 2 0.22 1.10 4.72
N ASN A 3 0.06 1.71 3.55
CA ASN A 3 0.28 1.07 2.26
C ASN A 3 1.75 0.77 1.96
N LEU A 4 2.70 1.53 2.53
CA LEU A 4 4.14 1.30 2.34
C LEU A 4 4.66 0.16 3.24
N THR A 5 4.04 -0.04 4.40
CA THR A 5 4.52 -0.99 5.42
C THR A 5 3.73 -2.31 5.43
N LYS A 6 2.81 -2.52 4.47
CA LYS A 6 1.91 -3.68 4.42
C LYS A 6 1.03 -3.82 5.67
N LEU A 7 0.93 -2.80 6.51
CA LEU A 7 0.23 -2.88 7.79
C LEU A 7 -1.29 -2.88 7.59
N PRO A 8 -2.02 -3.84 8.17
CA PRO A 8 -3.48 -3.82 8.11
C PRO A 8 -4.04 -2.71 9.01
N THR A 9 -5.18 -2.16 8.61
CA THR A 9 -5.94 -1.22 9.45
C THR A 9 -6.48 -1.93 10.70
N MET A 10 -6.87 -1.18 11.73
CA MET A 10 -7.48 -1.77 12.93
C MET A 10 -8.78 -2.51 12.58
N THR A 11 -9.56 -1.99 11.64
CA THR A 11 -10.77 -2.64 11.13
C THR A 11 -10.46 -3.98 10.46
N GLU A 12 -9.43 -4.04 9.61
CA GLU A 12 -9.00 -5.29 8.96
C GLU A 12 -8.48 -6.31 9.99
N LYS A 13 -7.72 -5.87 10.99
CA LYS A 13 -7.27 -6.73 12.10
C LYS A 13 -8.47 -7.29 12.87
N ALA A 14 -9.45 -6.45 13.19
CA ALA A 14 -10.67 -6.86 13.87
C ALA A 14 -11.45 -7.89 13.05
N GLN A 15 -11.63 -7.69 11.74
CA GLN A 15 -12.30 -8.65 10.85
C GLN A 15 -11.59 -10.00 10.80
N LEU A 16 -10.26 -10.01 10.76
CA LEU A 16 -9.45 -11.23 10.77
C LEU A 16 -9.59 -11.98 12.10
N LEU A 17 -9.56 -11.27 13.23
CA LEU A 17 -9.76 -11.87 14.55
C LEU A 17 -11.19 -12.42 14.70
N GLN A 18 -12.20 -11.67 14.25
CA GLN A 18 -13.60 -12.12 14.25
C GLN A 18 -13.76 -13.42 13.47
N ALA A 19 -13.26 -13.49 12.24
CA ALA A 19 -13.37 -14.71 11.44
C ALA A 19 -12.60 -15.89 12.04
N GLN A 20 -11.41 -15.65 12.61
CA GLN A 20 -10.67 -16.71 13.32
C GLN A 20 -11.42 -17.22 14.56
N PHE A 21 -12.04 -16.31 15.31
CA PHE A 21 -12.87 -16.65 16.47
C PHE A 21 -14.07 -17.52 16.04
N LEU A 22 -14.79 -17.10 15.01
CA LEU A 22 -15.96 -17.81 14.48
C LEU A 22 -15.60 -19.14 13.80
N LEU A 23 -14.41 -19.27 13.21
CA LEU A 23 -13.98 -20.57 12.69
C LEU A 23 -13.63 -21.55 13.82
N ARG A 24 -12.99 -21.06 14.87
CA ARG A 24 -12.71 -21.90 16.06
C ARG A 24 -13.99 -22.38 16.70
N SER A 25 -15.04 -21.55 16.74
CA SER A 25 -16.33 -21.94 17.33
C SER A 25 -17.01 -23.11 16.64
N LEU A 26 -16.73 -23.34 15.35
CA LEU A 26 -17.30 -24.46 14.60
C LEU A 26 -16.64 -25.80 14.92
N ASN A 27 -15.37 -25.77 15.32
CA ASN A 27 -14.56 -26.96 15.57
C ASN A 27 -14.47 -27.30 17.06
N LEU A 28 -15.18 -26.57 17.91
CA LEU A 28 -15.25 -26.84 19.35
C LEU A 28 -16.32 -27.90 19.64
N PRO A 29 -16.16 -28.69 20.72
CA PRO A 29 -17.20 -29.60 21.20
C PRO A 29 -18.51 -28.86 21.49
N LEU A 30 -19.64 -29.54 21.25
CA LEU A 30 -20.99 -29.01 21.45
C LEU A 30 -21.26 -28.52 22.88
N ASP A 31 -20.53 -29.05 23.86
CA ASP A 31 -20.69 -28.73 25.28
C ASP A 31 -20.04 -27.41 25.69
N THR A 32 -19.25 -26.81 24.81
CA THR A 32 -18.64 -25.51 25.11
C THR A 32 -19.71 -24.41 25.13
N LEU A 33 -19.53 -23.41 26.00
CA LEU A 33 -20.38 -22.22 25.99
C LEU A 33 -20.41 -21.56 24.60
N LEU A 34 -19.31 -21.65 23.87
CA LEU A 34 -19.09 -21.00 22.59
C LEU A 34 -19.87 -21.69 21.44
N SER A 35 -19.97 -23.02 21.43
CA SER A 35 -20.85 -23.76 20.51
C SER A 35 -22.33 -23.51 20.79
N ARG A 36 -22.72 -23.38 22.07
CA ARG A 36 -24.11 -23.03 22.45
C ARG A 36 -24.52 -21.62 22.02
N LEU A 37 -23.57 -20.69 21.89
CA LEU A 37 -23.82 -19.33 21.41
C LEU A 37 -23.88 -19.21 19.88
N LEU A 38 -23.47 -20.24 19.15
CA LEU A 38 -23.39 -20.23 17.69
C LEU A 38 -24.73 -19.91 16.98
N PRO A 39 -25.90 -20.40 17.44
CA PRO A 39 -27.19 -20.02 16.87
C PRO A 39 -27.46 -18.51 16.95
N HIS A 40 -27.06 -17.85 18.05
CA HIS A 40 -27.24 -16.40 18.23
C HIS A 40 -26.30 -15.56 17.36
N VAL A 41 -25.18 -16.13 16.90
CA VAL A 41 -24.28 -15.50 15.94
C VAL A 41 -24.82 -15.61 14.50
N ARG A 42 -25.49 -16.72 14.18
CA ARG A 42 -26.00 -17.03 12.83
C ARG A 42 -27.40 -16.47 12.57
N LEU A 43 -28.26 -16.38 13.59
CA LEU A 43 -29.63 -15.93 13.46
C LEU A 43 -29.75 -14.42 13.67
N SER A 44 -30.25 -13.70 12.65
CA SER A 44 -30.53 -12.26 12.68
C SER A 44 -31.60 -11.84 13.71
N SER A 45 -32.27 -12.79 14.34
CA SER A 45 -33.49 -12.56 15.14
C SER A 45 -33.24 -12.00 16.53
N SER A 46 -32.00 -12.02 17.03
CA SER A 46 -31.66 -11.33 18.26
C SER A 46 -30.88 -10.06 17.91
N ASN A 47 -31.27 -8.92 18.49
CA ASN A 47 -30.47 -7.68 18.54
C ASN A 47 -29.15 -7.86 19.32
N SER A 48 -28.63 -9.09 19.39
CA SER A 48 -27.41 -9.40 20.09
C SER A 48 -26.20 -8.83 19.37
N ASN A 49 -25.24 -8.37 20.18
CA ASN A 49 -23.93 -7.98 19.69
C ASN A 49 -23.20 -9.13 18.98
N TRP A 50 -23.58 -10.38 19.25
CA TRP A 50 -23.05 -11.59 18.63
C TRP A 50 -23.34 -11.68 17.13
N TYR A 51 -24.53 -11.27 16.69
CA TYR A 51 -24.87 -11.20 15.27
C TYR A 51 -23.99 -10.19 14.51
N ARG A 52 -23.46 -9.16 15.17
CA ARG A 52 -22.53 -8.22 14.51
C ARG A 52 -21.22 -8.90 14.08
N LEU A 53 -20.81 -9.99 14.74
CA LEU A 53 -19.60 -10.73 14.38
C LEU A 53 -19.74 -11.43 13.01
N SER A 54 -20.93 -11.91 12.66
CA SER A 54 -21.19 -12.58 11.38
C SER A 54 -21.33 -11.61 10.20
N LYS A 55 -21.43 -10.30 10.45
CA LYS A 55 -21.51 -9.28 9.39
C LYS A 55 -20.17 -8.98 8.72
N SER A 56 -19.05 -9.44 9.26
CA SER A 56 -17.71 -9.26 8.67
C SER A 56 -17.65 -9.80 7.23
N SER A 57 -17.14 -9.01 6.29
CA SER A 57 -16.98 -9.42 4.89
C SER A 57 -16.06 -10.63 4.75
N LEU A 58 -15.01 -10.70 5.57
CA LEU A 58 -14.09 -11.83 5.60
C LEU A 58 -14.77 -13.11 6.09
N TRP A 59 -15.63 -13.00 7.11
CA TRP A 59 -16.39 -14.14 7.63
C TRP A 59 -17.35 -14.70 6.58
N ARG A 60 -18.09 -13.86 5.86
CA ARG A 60 -19.01 -14.31 4.80
C ARG A 60 -18.30 -15.14 3.72
N GLN A 61 -17.07 -14.78 3.38
CA GLN A 61 -16.25 -15.57 2.45
C GLN A 61 -15.76 -16.90 3.06
N CYS A 62 -15.42 -16.89 4.35
CA CYS A 62 -14.99 -18.10 5.06
C CYS A 62 -16.15 -19.09 5.29
N GLN A 63 -17.38 -18.58 5.50
CA GLN A 63 -18.55 -19.39 5.83
C GLN A 63 -18.86 -20.44 4.77
N ALA A 64 -18.69 -20.11 3.49
CA ALA A 64 -18.95 -21.03 2.37
C ALA A 64 -17.99 -22.23 2.32
N THR A 65 -16.83 -22.16 2.99
CA THR A 65 -15.78 -23.20 2.97
C THR A 65 -15.33 -23.59 4.37
N ALA A 66 -16.16 -23.35 5.37
CA ALA A 66 -15.77 -23.37 6.79
C ALA A 66 -15.14 -24.70 7.23
N ASP A 67 -15.61 -25.83 6.70
CA ASP A 67 -15.19 -27.17 7.11
C ASP A 67 -13.77 -27.55 6.66
N SER A 68 -13.25 -26.92 5.59
CA SER A 68 -11.93 -27.24 5.01
C SER A 68 -10.91 -26.10 5.14
N ILE A 69 -11.28 -25.02 5.82
CA ILE A 69 -10.51 -23.78 5.77
C ILE A 69 -9.27 -23.85 6.67
N THR A 70 -8.10 -23.58 6.09
CA THR A 70 -6.84 -23.52 6.84
C THR A 70 -6.50 -22.09 7.26
N ARG A 71 -5.65 -21.93 8.27
CA ARG A 71 -5.09 -20.61 8.64
C ARG A 71 -4.42 -19.90 7.46
N ARG A 72 -3.83 -20.67 6.53
CA ARG A 72 -3.19 -20.15 5.32
C ARG A 72 -4.23 -19.57 4.36
N SER A 73 -5.35 -20.27 4.16
CA SER A 73 -6.47 -19.83 3.33
C SER A 73 -7.07 -18.53 3.86
N ILE A 74 -7.28 -18.40 5.17
CA ILE A 74 -7.77 -17.16 5.81
C ILE A 74 -6.85 -15.98 5.52
N ARG A 75 -5.53 -16.17 5.65
CA ARG A 75 -4.54 -15.13 5.35
C ARG A 75 -4.56 -14.73 3.87
N GLN A 76 -4.74 -15.68 2.96
CA GLN A 76 -4.84 -15.42 1.52
C GLN A 76 -6.11 -14.65 1.16
N MET A 77 -7.27 -15.05 1.69
CA MET A 77 -8.53 -14.32 1.50
C MET A 77 -8.47 -12.91 2.10
N SER A 78 -7.89 -12.77 3.30
CA SER A 78 -7.65 -11.45 3.90
C SER A 78 -6.78 -10.57 3.01
N LEU A 79 -5.70 -11.11 2.45
CA LEU A 79 -4.86 -10.38 1.51
C LEU A 79 -5.62 -9.99 0.23
N LYS A 80 -6.45 -10.89 -0.32
CA LYS A 80 -7.29 -10.63 -1.48
C LYS A 80 -8.24 -9.46 -1.23
N LEU A 81 -9.00 -9.50 -0.14
CA LEU A 81 -9.93 -8.45 0.26
C LEU A 81 -9.23 -7.10 0.47
N ARG A 82 -8.02 -7.11 1.02
CA ARG A 82 -7.20 -5.90 1.18
C ARG A 82 -6.76 -5.33 -0.16
N ASN A 83 -6.34 -6.17 -1.11
CA ASN A 83 -6.02 -5.72 -2.47
C ASN A 83 -7.24 -5.13 -3.19
N GLU A 84 -8.43 -5.73 -3.05
CA GLU A 84 -9.67 -5.21 -3.62
C GLU A 84 -10.05 -3.84 -3.00
N THR A 85 -9.86 -3.70 -1.68
CA THR A 85 -10.10 -2.44 -0.99
C THR A 85 -9.11 -1.36 -1.43
N LEU A 86 -7.82 -1.71 -1.57
CA LEU A 86 -6.82 -0.80 -2.12
C LEU A 86 -7.16 -0.39 -3.55
N ALA A 87 -7.59 -1.32 -4.41
CA ALA A 87 -8.00 -1.03 -5.78
C ALA A 87 -9.19 -0.04 -5.82
N ARG A 88 -10.19 -0.25 -4.95
CA ARG A 88 -11.32 0.68 -4.80
C ARG A 88 -10.88 2.06 -4.34
N HIS A 89 -9.99 2.16 -3.36
CA HIS A 89 -9.46 3.45 -2.91
C HIS A 89 -8.65 4.16 -3.99
N ARG A 90 -7.91 3.43 -4.84
CA ARG A 90 -7.17 3.99 -5.97
C ARG A 90 -8.07 4.50 -7.10
N ALA A 91 -9.24 3.87 -7.29
CA ALA A 91 -10.23 4.31 -8.26
C ALA A 91 -11.05 5.51 -7.75
N ALA A 92 -11.05 5.79 -6.44
CA ALA A 92 -11.76 6.90 -5.85
C ALA A 92 -11.00 8.23 -6.05
N PRO A 93 -11.68 9.32 -6.45
CA PRO A 93 -11.04 10.63 -6.69
C PRO A 93 -10.49 11.26 -5.40
N SER A 94 -10.92 10.81 -4.23
CA SER A 94 -10.49 11.33 -2.92
C SER A 94 -9.06 10.97 -2.52
N HIS A 95 -8.42 10.01 -3.21
CA HIS A 95 -7.13 9.46 -2.81
C HIS A 95 -6.07 9.55 -3.90
N THR A 96 -5.82 10.75 -4.41
CA THR A 96 -4.83 11.05 -5.46
C THR A 96 -3.44 10.46 -5.18
N LEU A 97 -2.95 10.56 -3.93
CA LEU A 97 -1.66 9.99 -3.52
C LEU A 97 -1.61 8.45 -3.62
N LEU A 98 -2.75 7.78 -3.42
CA LEU A 98 -2.80 6.32 -3.52
C LEU A 98 -2.68 5.85 -4.95
N THR A 99 -3.11 6.63 -5.94
CA THR A 99 -2.95 6.33 -7.36
C THR A 99 -1.48 6.18 -7.75
N HIS A 100 -0.61 7.00 -7.15
CA HIS A 100 0.84 6.96 -7.38
C HIS A 100 1.57 5.84 -6.60
N CYS A 101 0.92 5.19 -5.63
CA CYS A 101 1.50 4.06 -4.90
C CYS A 101 1.44 2.75 -5.71
N ARG A 102 1.94 1.64 -5.16
CA ARG A 102 1.79 0.31 -5.82
C ARG A 102 0.34 -0.17 -5.81
N PRO A 103 -0.10 -0.89 -6.85
CA PRO A 103 -1.47 -1.43 -6.92
C PRO A 103 -1.69 -2.65 -5.99
N THR A 104 -0.63 -3.18 -5.38
CA THR A 104 -0.68 -4.39 -4.55
C THR A 104 -0.17 -4.11 -3.14
N VAL A 105 -0.83 -4.72 -2.13
CA VAL A 105 -0.43 -4.66 -0.73
C VAL A 105 0.88 -5.43 -0.51
N CYS A 106 1.98 -4.71 -0.40
CA CYS A 106 3.31 -5.26 -0.15
C CYS A 106 4.14 -4.28 0.70
N ILE A 107 5.29 -4.74 1.21
CA ILE A 107 6.26 -3.85 1.83
C ILE A 107 6.96 -3.12 0.68
N ASP A 108 6.94 -1.79 0.69
CA ASP A 108 7.58 -1.01 -0.35
C ASP A 108 9.10 -1.26 -0.34
N PRO A 109 9.73 -1.57 -1.49
CA PRO A 109 11.17 -1.81 -1.58
C PRO A 109 12.05 -0.71 -0.98
N ILE A 110 11.59 0.54 -1.01
CA ILE A 110 12.33 1.69 -0.44
C ILE A 110 12.71 1.46 1.03
N LEU A 111 11.91 0.68 1.77
CA LEU A 111 12.15 0.40 3.19
C LEU A 111 13.30 -0.57 3.46
N TRP A 112 13.69 -1.41 2.49
CA TRP A 112 14.71 -2.45 2.71
C TRP A 112 15.82 -2.48 1.68
N LEU A 113 15.71 -1.72 0.57
CA LEU A 113 16.79 -1.58 -0.40
C LEU A 113 18.02 -0.92 0.25
N PRO A 114 19.24 -1.38 -0.09
CA PRO A 114 20.47 -0.76 0.38
C PRO A 114 20.60 0.63 -0.26
N MET A 115 20.53 1.67 0.58
CA MET A 115 20.71 3.08 0.23
C MET A 115 20.99 3.86 1.51
N THR A 116 21.57 5.05 1.36
CA THR A 116 21.86 5.96 2.48
C THR A 116 20.56 6.41 3.19
N GLN A 117 20.67 6.88 4.43
CA GLN A 117 19.53 7.43 5.16
C GLN A 117 18.90 8.63 4.43
N CYS A 118 19.74 9.50 3.86
CA CYS A 118 19.29 10.69 3.12
C CYS A 118 18.50 10.32 1.87
N GLU A 119 19.01 9.40 1.03
CA GLU A 119 18.29 8.94 -0.17
C GLU A 119 16.94 8.31 0.19
N ARG A 120 16.91 7.49 1.24
CA ARG A 120 15.67 6.87 1.72
C ARG A 120 14.67 7.92 2.19
N SER A 121 15.14 8.92 2.93
CA SER A 121 14.30 10.02 3.39
C SER A 121 13.65 10.75 2.21
N ARG A 122 14.43 11.11 1.17
CA ARG A 122 13.89 11.79 -0.02
C ARG A 122 12.90 10.93 -0.79
N CYS A 123 13.20 9.64 -0.97
CA CYS A 123 12.26 8.70 -1.61
C CYS A 123 10.94 8.61 -0.84
N LEU A 124 11.00 8.53 0.50
CA LEU A 124 9.80 8.49 1.35
C LEU A 124 9.02 9.80 1.28
N ARG A 125 9.69 10.96 1.32
CA ARG A 125 9.05 12.27 1.19
C ARG A 125 8.32 12.41 -0.15
N TRP A 126 8.96 12.03 -1.26
CA TRP A 126 8.30 11.99 -2.57
C TRP A 126 7.07 11.07 -2.58
N ARG A 127 7.21 9.83 -2.06
CA ARG A 127 6.11 8.85 -1.98
C ARG A 127 4.92 9.33 -1.16
N LEU A 128 5.17 10.11 -0.13
CA LEU A 128 4.15 10.66 0.76
C LEU A 128 3.55 11.97 0.24
N GLY A 129 4.05 12.50 -0.89
CA GLY A 129 3.63 13.80 -1.42
C GLY A 129 4.18 14.98 -0.64
N TRP A 130 5.23 14.79 0.17
CA TRP A 130 5.87 15.85 0.95
C TRP A 130 6.99 16.57 0.19
N LEU A 131 7.26 16.13 -1.04
CA LEU A 131 8.32 16.63 -1.90
C LEU A 131 7.79 16.69 -3.35
N PRO A 132 7.77 17.87 -4.02
CA PRO A 132 7.94 19.19 -3.41
C PRO A 132 6.81 19.46 -2.41
N SER A 133 7.07 20.25 -1.39
CA SER A 133 6.03 20.58 -0.41
C SER A 133 4.91 21.40 -1.05
N ASP A 134 3.68 21.13 -0.65
CA ASP A 134 2.49 21.86 -1.12
C ASP A 134 2.48 23.34 -0.64
N TYR A 135 3.37 23.72 0.27
CA TYR A 135 3.57 25.13 0.61
C TYR A 135 4.23 25.82 -0.58
N SER A 136 3.59 26.89 -1.07
CA SER A 136 3.98 27.62 -2.28
C SER A 136 5.35 28.29 -2.16
N THR A 137 6.42 27.49 -2.25
CA THR A 137 7.76 27.98 -2.53
C THR A 137 7.82 28.30 -4.02
N VAL A 138 8.21 29.53 -4.34
CA VAL A 138 8.56 29.90 -5.71
C VAL A 138 9.74 29.03 -6.15
N CYS A 139 9.69 28.53 -7.38
CA CYS A 139 10.81 27.77 -7.93
C CYS A 139 12.03 28.70 -8.10
N PRO A 140 13.20 28.40 -7.52
CA PRO A 140 14.36 29.29 -7.64
C PRO A 140 14.89 29.37 -9.08
N LEU A 141 14.61 28.37 -9.91
CA LEU A 141 14.94 28.38 -11.34
C LEU A 141 13.89 29.14 -12.18
N HIS A 142 12.67 29.29 -11.67
CA HIS A 142 11.56 29.94 -12.36
C HIS A 142 10.76 30.81 -11.39
N PRO A 143 11.19 32.08 -11.17
CA PRO A 143 10.61 32.97 -10.16
C PRO A 143 9.11 33.24 -10.30
N ASN A 144 8.55 33.00 -11.49
CA ASN A 144 7.15 33.24 -11.80
C ASN A 144 6.25 32.01 -11.58
N ARG A 145 6.79 30.89 -11.08
CA ARG A 145 6.03 29.63 -10.90
C ARG A 145 6.26 29.04 -9.52
N SER A 146 5.20 28.48 -8.95
CA SER A 146 5.30 27.68 -7.72
C SER A 146 5.92 26.32 -8.02
N LEU A 147 6.70 25.81 -7.06
CA LEU A 147 7.33 24.48 -7.13
C LEU A 147 6.29 23.38 -6.86
N THR A 148 5.34 23.20 -7.77
CA THR A 148 4.42 22.07 -7.73
C THR A 148 5.08 20.80 -8.25
N LYS A 149 4.49 19.64 -7.96
CA LYS A 149 5.00 18.35 -8.46
C LYS A 149 5.07 18.28 -9.99
N SER A 150 4.04 18.79 -10.68
CA SER A 150 4.03 18.87 -12.15
C SER A 150 5.10 19.84 -12.67
N HIS A 151 5.28 20.98 -12.02
CA HIS A 151 6.35 21.91 -12.38
C HIS A 151 7.73 21.28 -12.16
N ALA A 152 7.98 20.60 -11.04
CA ALA A 152 9.25 19.94 -10.76
C ALA A 152 9.61 18.90 -11.83
N ILE A 153 8.62 18.14 -12.33
CA ILE A 153 8.81 17.15 -13.39
C ILE A 153 9.34 17.80 -14.68
N GLN A 154 8.75 18.93 -15.07
CA GLN A 154 9.18 19.69 -16.25
C GLN A 154 10.52 20.42 -16.00
N CYS A 155 10.64 21.11 -14.87
CA CYS A 155 11.80 21.91 -14.48
C CYS A 155 13.08 21.08 -14.42
N LEU A 156 13.01 19.87 -13.85
CA LEU A 156 14.14 18.96 -13.74
C LEU A 156 14.27 18.00 -14.94
N ARG A 157 13.42 18.16 -15.97
CA ARG A 157 13.36 17.31 -17.17
C ARG A 157 13.38 15.82 -16.82
N MET A 158 12.54 15.42 -15.85
CA MET A 158 12.59 14.09 -15.24
C MET A 158 12.42 12.97 -16.26
N HIS A 159 11.52 13.11 -17.23
CA HIS A 159 11.30 12.10 -18.28
C HIS A 159 12.57 11.77 -19.07
N HIS A 160 13.29 12.80 -19.50
CA HIS A 160 14.54 12.64 -20.24
C HIS A 160 15.61 11.97 -19.38
N ARG A 161 15.80 12.45 -18.14
CA ARG A 161 16.83 11.92 -17.22
C ARG A 161 16.56 10.48 -16.78
N LEU A 162 15.29 10.10 -16.65
CA LEU A 162 14.88 8.75 -16.27
C LEU A 162 14.71 7.80 -17.47
N MET A 163 14.88 8.30 -18.70
CA MET A 163 14.63 7.57 -19.95
C MET A 163 13.19 6.99 -19.99
N MET A 164 12.20 7.86 -19.77
CA MET A 164 10.78 7.54 -19.68
C MET A 164 9.97 8.34 -20.71
N LEU A 165 8.84 7.78 -21.14
CA LEU A 165 7.91 8.41 -22.09
C LEU A 165 7.19 9.60 -21.44
N GLU A 166 7.04 10.70 -22.18
CA GLU A 166 6.34 11.92 -21.72
C GLU A 166 4.84 11.69 -21.46
N THR A 167 4.26 10.62 -22.00
CA THR A 167 2.87 10.20 -21.74
C THR A 167 2.61 9.77 -20.29
N ILE A 168 3.66 9.55 -19.49
CA ILE A 168 3.55 9.18 -18.09
C ILE A 168 3.53 10.45 -17.24
N ASP A 169 2.40 10.77 -16.61
CA ASP A 169 2.24 12.00 -15.82
C ASP A 169 3.28 12.15 -14.70
N ASP A 170 3.60 11.06 -14.00
CA ASP A 170 4.56 11.04 -12.89
C ASP A 170 5.63 9.95 -13.10
N PRO A 171 6.73 10.28 -13.80
CA PRO A 171 7.74 9.30 -14.17
C PRO A 171 8.48 8.75 -12.94
N LEU A 172 8.65 9.55 -11.89
CA LEU A 172 9.38 9.15 -10.68
C LEU A 172 8.57 8.16 -9.85
N SER A 173 7.28 8.42 -9.60
CA SER A 173 6.42 7.48 -8.87
C SER A 173 6.20 6.20 -9.66
N PHE A 174 6.03 6.29 -10.98
CA PHE A 174 5.95 5.13 -11.85
C PHE A 174 7.19 4.24 -11.70
N LEU A 175 8.38 4.85 -11.77
CA LEU A 175 9.64 4.16 -11.62
C LEU A 175 9.77 3.54 -10.22
N LEU A 176 9.49 4.27 -9.13
CA LEU A 176 9.51 3.69 -7.79
C LEU A 176 8.55 2.48 -7.63
N ASN A 177 7.43 2.45 -8.38
CA ASN A 177 6.52 1.30 -8.43
C ASN A 177 7.08 0.09 -9.18
N LEU A 178 8.10 0.27 -10.02
CA LEU A 178 8.79 -0.82 -10.71
C LEU A 178 9.90 -1.45 -9.87
N LEU A 179 10.28 -0.86 -8.72
CA LEU A 179 11.32 -1.44 -7.86
C LEU A 179 10.99 -2.92 -7.53
N PRO A 180 11.99 -3.81 -7.48
CA PRO A 180 11.74 -5.22 -7.23
C PRO A 180 11.20 -5.42 -5.80
N THR A 181 10.08 -6.14 -5.67
CA THR A 181 9.47 -6.45 -4.36
C THR A 181 10.15 -7.60 -3.62
N ARG A 182 11.06 -8.30 -4.29
CA ARG A 182 11.92 -9.34 -3.74
C ARG A 182 13.37 -8.88 -3.90
N ARG A 183 14.23 -9.23 -2.94
CA ARG A 183 15.67 -9.00 -3.10
C ARG A 183 16.15 -9.67 -4.39
N PRO A 184 16.75 -8.94 -5.33
CA PRO A 184 17.29 -9.54 -6.55
C PRO A 184 18.37 -10.55 -6.18
N LYS A 185 18.40 -11.68 -6.89
CA LYS A 185 19.50 -12.64 -6.77
C LYS A 185 20.78 -12.00 -7.31
N PRO A 186 21.95 -12.23 -6.69
CA PRO A 186 23.21 -11.57 -7.05
C PRO A 186 23.68 -11.84 -8.49
N THR A 187 23.14 -12.86 -9.15
CA THR A 187 23.51 -13.26 -10.52
C THR A 187 22.77 -12.51 -11.63
N SER A 188 21.88 -11.57 -11.31
CA SER A 188 21.15 -10.78 -12.30
C SER A 188 22.06 -9.73 -12.96
N LYS A 189 22.60 -10.05 -14.14
CA LYS A 189 23.32 -9.07 -14.98
C LYS A 189 22.45 -7.84 -15.24
N GLY A 190 23.04 -6.65 -15.06
CA GLY A 190 22.55 -5.36 -15.57
C GLY A 190 21.07 -5.08 -15.35
N THR A 191 20.63 -4.94 -14.09
CA THR A 191 19.26 -4.46 -13.86
C THR A 191 19.12 -3.03 -14.40
N PRO A 192 17.98 -2.64 -15.01
CA PRO A 192 17.74 -1.26 -15.46
C PRO A 192 17.89 -0.20 -14.35
N TRP A 193 17.90 -0.66 -13.09
CA TRP A 193 18.21 0.11 -11.90
C TRP A 193 19.65 0.63 -11.84
N THR A 194 20.63 -0.02 -12.45
CA THR A 194 22.03 0.43 -12.43
C THR A 194 22.19 1.80 -13.06
N ILE A 195 21.38 2.13 -14.08
CA ILE A 195 21.39 3.43 -14.76
C ILE A 195 20.35 4.38 -14.16
N ARG A 196 19.14 3.88 -13.91
CA ARG A 196 18.01 4.74 -13.51
C ARG A 196 18.03 5.13 -12.03
N TRP A 197 18.65 4.33 -11.16
CA TRP A 197 18.71 4.62 -9.73
C TRP A 197 19.60 5.84 -9.42
N PRO A 198 20.83 5.97 -9.96
CA PRO A 198 21.61 7.20 -9.81
C PRO A 198 20.84 8.46 -10.24
N ALA A 199 20.22 8.44 -11.43
CA ALA A 199 19.39 9.55 -11.91
C ALA A 199 18.22 9.88 -10.96
N THR A 200 17.57 8.86 -10.39
CA THR A 200 16.52 9.03 -9.38
C THR A 200 17.04 9.72 -8.13
N CYS A 201 18.20 9.29 -7.60
CA CYS A 201 18.83 9.91 -6.44
C CYS A 201 19.22 11.37 -6.71
N THR A 202 19.77 11.67 -7.88
CA THR A 202 20.18 13.04 -8.25
C THR A 202 18.97 13.96 -8.40
N ILE A 203 17.91 13.53 -9.08
CA ILE A 203 16.66 14.31 -9.21
C ILE A 203 16.08 14.61 -7.82
N LEU A 204 16.00 13.61 -6.95
CA LEU A 204 15.47 13.78 -5.60
C LEU A 204 16.34 14.72 -4.75
N PHE A 205 17.67 14.67 -4.92
CA PHE A 205 18.59 15.58 -4.25
C PHE A 205 18.41 17.03 -4.72
N GLU A 206 18.39 17.26 -6.03
CA GLU A 206 18.16 18.59 -6.60
C GLU A 206 16.81 19.16 -6.16
N LEU A 207 15.77 18.33 -6.15
CA LEU A 207 14.44 18.77 -5.71
C LEU A 207 14.43 19.16 -4.23
N ASP A 208 15.10 18.40 -3.37
CA ASP A 208 15.25 18.71 -1.95
C ASP A 208 16.00 20.04 -1.74
N PHE A 209 16.99 20.33 -2.60
CA PHE A 209 17.69 21.62 -2.64
C PHE A 209 16.83 22.76 -3.17
N LEU A 210 15.98 22.54 -4.19
CA LEU A 210 15.07 23.59 -4.68
C LEU A 210 14.01 24.01 -3.64
N GLN A 211 13.79 23.18 -2.63
CA GLN A 211 12.80 23.42 -1.57
C GLN A 211 13.36 24.13 -0.33
N HIS A 212 14.68 24.10 -0.09
CA HIS A 212 15.33 24.68 1.10
C HIS A 212 16.39 25.71 0.72
#